data_AF-A0A820RT84-F1
#
_entry.id   AF-A0A820RT84-F1
#
_cell.length_a   1.000
_cell.length_b   1.000
_cell.length_c   1.000
_cell.angle_alpha   90.00
_cell.angle_beta   90.00
_cell.angle_gamma   90.00
#
_symmetry.space_group_name_H-M   'P 1'
#
loop_
_entity.id
_entity.type
_entity.pdbx_description
1 polymer ?
#
loop_
_entity_poly.entity_id
_entity_poly.type
_entity_poly.pdbx_seq_one_letter_code
_entity_poly.pdbx_strand_id
1 'polypeptide(L)'
;SFRFMGSVQKRSSLKTLIHGLIFNHGLFSIFLTINPADIHHPLTMHFAGIDFDIDNILPEDLPPTYKRAEIVASHPVATAKFFNHLISSILTTLIEGGPNGGVLGKIKAYFGTVESQGRGSLHL
;
A
#
# COMPACT_ATOMS: atom_id res chain seq x y z
N SER A 1 3.08 4.47 -12.48
CA SER A 1 3.51 3.13 -11.99
C SER A 1 4.42 3.31 -10.79
N PHE A 2 4.33 2.41 -9.81
CA PHE A 2 5.16 2.45 -8.59
C PHE A 2 6.57 1.94 -8.84
N ARG A 3 7.55 2.49 -8.11
CA ARG A 3 8.95 2.02 -8.14
C ARG A 3 9.46 1.72 -6.73
N PHE A 4 10.20 0.62 -6.58
CA PHE A 4 10.78 0.19 -5.31
C PHE A 4 12.07 0.94 -4.97
N MET A 5 12.14 1.54 -3.79
CA MET A 5 13.32 2.26 -3.31
C MET A 5 14.28 1.33 -2.56
N GLY A 6 15.55 1.26 -3.00
CA GLY A 6 16.55 0.39 -2.38
C GLY A 6 18.02 0.80 -2.54
N SER A 7 18.33 1.90 -3.25
CA SER A 7 19.71 2.40 -3.40
C SER A 7 19.75 3.93 -3.57
N VAL A 8 20.91 4.55 -3.31
CA VAL A 8 21.14 6.00 -3.48
C VAL A 8 20.88 6.44 -4.93
N GLN A 9 21.28 5.60 -5.89
CA GLN A 9 21.05 5.80 -7.31
C GLN A 9 19.54 5.86 -7.63
N LYS A 10 18.75 4.96 -7.04
CA LYS A 10 17.29 4.98 -7.17
C LYS A 10 16.69 6.26 -6.59
N ARG A 11 17.15 6.72 -5.42
CA ARG A 11 16.69 7.99 -4.83
C ARG A 11 16.93 9.17 -5.78
N SER A 12 18.10 9.23 -6.43
CA SER A 12 18.39 10.27 -7.42
C SER A 12 17.44 10.20 -8.62
N SER A 13 17.21 9.01 -9.18
CA SER A 13 16.27 8.82 -10.29
C SER A 13 14.83 9.22 -9.93
N LEU A 14 14.38 8.93 -8.70
CA LEU A 14 13.03 9.32 -8.25
C LEU A 14 12.90 10.84 -8.14
N LYS A 15 13.93 11.54 -7.67
CA LYS A 15 13.96 13.02 -7.66
C LYS A 15 13.84 13.59 -9.08
N THR A 16 14.55 13.00 -10.05
CA THR A 16 14.44 13.41 -11.45
C THR A 16 13.01 13.26 -11.98
N LEU A 17 12.30 12.18 -11.63
CA LEU A 17 10.89 11.98 -12.02
C LEU A 17 9.97 13.02 -11.37
N ILE A 18 10.16 13.30 -10.08
CA ILE A 18 9.42 14.33 -9.35
C ILE A 18 9.62 15.71 -10.01
N HIS A 19 10.86 16.09 -10.32
CA HIS A 19 11.15 17.36 -10.99
C HIS A 19 10.52 17.43 -12.39
N GLY A 20 10.55 16.35 -13.17
CA GLY A 20 9.90 16.28 -14.47
C GLY A 20 8.38 16.44 -14.39
N LEU A 21 7.74 15.89 -13.36
CA LEU A 21 6.32 16.09 -13.11
C LEU A 21 6.01 17.54 -12.72
N ILE A 22 6.83 18.15 -11.87
CA ILE A 22 6.66 19.56 -11.49
C ILE A 22 6.79 20.47 -12.71
N PHE A 23 7.78 20.22 -13.57
CA PHE A 23 7.99 20.98 -14.79
C PHE A 23 6.78 20.89 -15.75
N ASN A 24 6.18 19.71 -15.91
CA ASN A 24 5.08 19.48 -16.86
C ASN A 24 3.68 19.80 -16.30
N HIS A 25 3.47 19.67 -15.00
CA HIS A 25 2.13 19.71 -14.38
C HIS A 25 1.99 20.71 -13.23
N GLY A 26 3.08 21.40 -12.83
CA GLY A 26 3.11 22.30 -11.69
C GLY A 26 3.35 21.59 -10.36
N LEU A 27 3.26 22.35 -9.27
CA LEU A 27 3.52 21.82 -7.92
C LEU A 27 2.45 20.81 -7.49
N PHE A 28 2.85 19.84 -6.65
CA PHE A 28 1.92 18.90 -6.05
C PHE A 28 0.97 19.60 -5.08
N SER A 29 -0.32 19.35 -5.23
CA SER A 29 -1.34 19.86 -4.29
C SER A 29 -1.56 18.94 -3.08
N ILE A 30 -1.15 17.67 -3.19
CA ILE A 30 -1.38 16.65 -2.16
C ILE A 30 -0.11 15.81 -1.99
N PHE A 31 0.27 15.58 -0.73
CA PHE A 31 1.27 14.60 -0.33
C PHE A 31 0.61 13.61 0.63
N LEU A 32 0.73 12.32 0.34
CA LEU A 32 0.11 11.24 1.13
C LEU A 32 1.15 10.15 1.41
N THR A 33 1.14 9.65 2.64
CA THR A 33 1.93 8.48 3.06
C THR A 33 0.98 7.41 3.56
N ILE A 34 1.10 6.20 3.02
CA ILE A 34 0.27 5.06 3.36
C ILE A 34 1.16 4.06 4.10
N ASN A 35 0.78 3.74 5.33
CA ASN A 35 1.51 2.82 6.18
C ASN A 35 0.65 1.57 6.48
N PRO A 36 0.66 0.54 5.60
CA PRO A 36 -0.10 -0.68 5.83
C PRO A 36 0.41 -1.43 7.06
N ALA A 37 -0.50 -1.85 7.93
CA ALA A 37 -0.19 -2.73 9.06
C ALA A 37 -0.79 -4.12 8.82
N ASP A 38 -0.01 -4.99 8.18
CA ASP A 38 -0.40 -6.35 7.80
C ASP A 38 -0.74 -7.26 8.99
N ILE A 39 -0.01 -7.16 10.10
CA ILE A 39 -0.23 -7.95 11.34
C ILE A 39 -1.63 -7.70 11.94
N HIS A 40 -2.18 -6.52 11.76
CA HIS A 40 -3.45 -6.13 12.36
C HIS A 40 -4.64 -6.25 11.42
N HIS A 41 -4.41 -6.52 10.13
CA HIS A 41 -5.47 -6.49 9.14
C HIS A 41 -6.06 -7.90 8.93
N PRO A 42 -7.38 -8.10 9.11
CA PRO A 42 -8.05 -9.38 8.88
C PRO A 42 -7.75 -9.98 7.51
N LEU A 43 -7.76 -9.15 6.46
CA LEU A 43 -7.46 -9.59 5.10
C LEU A 43 -6.11 -10.32 4.94
N THR A 44 -5.09 -9.96 5.72
CA THR A 44 -3.81 -10.68 5.72
C THR A 44 -3.98 -12.11 6.22
N MET A 45 -4.75 -12.29 7.30
CA MET A 45 -5.02 -13.61 7.86
C MET A 45 -5.88 -14.45 6.89
N HIS A 46 -6.75 -13.81 6.11
CA HIS A 46 -7.61 -14.49 5.14
C HIS A 46 -6.77 -15.04 4.01
N PHE A 47 -5.84 -14.22 3.49
CA PHE A 47 -4.88 -14.66 2.50
C PHE A 47 -3.89 -15.70 3.02
N ALA A 48 -3.70 -15.80 4.34
CA ALA A 48 -2.94 -16.86 4.99
C ALA A 48 -3.75 -18.15 5.20
N GLY A 49 -5.03 -18.18 4.80
CA GLY A 49 -5.89 -19.37 4.89
C GLY A 49 -6.53 -19.59 6.26
N ILE A 50 -6.53 -18.57 7.11
CA ILE A 50 -7.29 -18.61 8.37
C ILE A 50 -8.76 -18.34 8.02
N ASP A 51 -9.64 -19.25 8.45
CA ASP A 51 -11.07 -19.20 8.15
C ASP A 51 -11.78 -18.26 9.12
N PHE A 52 -12.44 -17.25 8.59
CA PHE A 52 -13.31 -16.33 9.31
C PHE A 52 -14.25 -15.62 8.33
N ASP A 53 -15.41 -15.24 8.85
CA ASP A 53 -16.34 -14.37 8.15
C ASP A 53 -15.77 -12.94 8.11
N ILE A 54 -15.15 -12.57 6.99
CA ILE A 54 -14.51 -11.25 6.81
C ILE A 54 -15.52 -10.11 6.97
N ASP A 55 -16.77 -10.33 6.57
CA ASP A 55 -17.79 -9.28 6.55
C ASP A 55 -18.34 -9.01 7.95
N ASN A 56 -18.20 -9.96 8.88
CA ASN A 56 -18.70 -9.86 10.25
C ASN A 56 -17.62 -10.06 11.33
N ILE A 57 -16.34 -9.90 10.98
CA ILE A 57 -15.24 -10.17 11.91
C ILE A 57 -15.14 -9.12 13.02
N LEU A 58 -15.05 -9.57 14.26
CA LEU A 58 -14.76 -8.74 15.42
C LEU A 58 -13.28 -8.85 15.82
N PRO A 59 -12.70 -7.83 16.49
CA PRO A 59 -11.31 -7.87 16.94
C PRO A 59 -10.97 -9.10 17.82
N GLU A 60 -11.93 -9.61 18.58
CA GLU A 60 -11.83 -10.81 19.41
C GLU A 60 -11.76 -12.13 18.63
N ASP A 61 -12.26 -12.16 17.40
CA ASP A 61 -12.19 -13.34 16.52
C ASP A 61 -10.79 -13.54 15.94
N LEU A 62 -9.96 -12.49 15.98
CA LEU A 62 -8.59 -12.55 15.51
C LEU A 62 -7.67 -13.26 16.51
N PRO A 63 -6.70 -14.05 16.04
CA PRO A 63 -5.67 -14.60 16.91
C PRO A 63 -4.94 -13.51 17.71
N PRO A 64 -4.39 -13.83 18.89
CA PRO A 64 -3.61 -12.87 19.65
C PRO A 64 -2.41 -12.37 18.82
N THR A 65 -1.96 -11.14 19.10
CA THR A 65 -0.97 -10.42 18.27
C THR A 65 0.30 -11.23 17.99
N TYR A 66 0.80 -12.01 18.95
CA TYR A 66 1.98 -12.85 18.75
C TYR A 66 1.74 -13.97 17.73
N LYS A 67 0.55 -14.59 17.73
CA LYS A 67 0.17 -15.60 16.72
C LYS A 67 0.00 -14.97 15.35
N ARG A 68 -0.57 -13.76 15.28
CA ARG A 68 -0.67 -13.00 14.04
C ARG A 68 0.70 -12.71 13.44
N ALA A 69 1.68 -12.30 14.25
CA ALA A 69 3.04 -12.08 13.81
C ALA A 69 3.70 -13.38 13.29
N GLU A 70 3.49 -14.51 13.98
CA GLU A 70 3.96 -15.84 13.54
C GLU A 70 3.36 -16.26 12.18
N ILE A 71 2.06 -16.03 11.98
CA ILE A 71 1.35 -16.31 10.73
C ILE A 71 1.90 -15.43 9.59
N VAL A 72 2.03 -14.13 9.81
CA VAL A 72 2.58 -13.18 8.81
C VAL A 72 3.99 -13.57 8.40
N ALA A 73 4.85 -13.89 9.38
CA ALA A 73 6.22 -14.31 9.11
C ALA A 73 6.30 -15.63 8.32
N SER A 74 5.36 -16.56 8.53
CA SER A 74 5.30 -17.85 7.83
C SER A 74 4.60 -17.78 6.47
N HIS A 75 3.83 -16.72 6.19
CA HIS A 75 3.03 -16.58 4.96
C HIS A 75 3.39 -15.30 4.17
N PRO A 76 4.63 -15.17 3.65
CA PRO A 76 5.06 -13.97 2.92
C PRO A 76 4.22 -13.66 1.68
N VAL A 77 3.63 -14.69 1.05
CA VAL A 77 2.72 -14.53 -0.09
C VAL A 77 1.41 -13.86 0.34
N ALA A 78 0.90 -14.17 1.55
CA ALA A 78 -0.30 -13.54 2.08
C ALA A 78 -0.08 -12.05 2.32
N THR A 79 1.07 -11.68 2.90
CA THR A 79 1.48 -10.28 3.07
C THR A 79 1.58 -9.54 1.73
N ALA A 80 2.19 -10.17 0.72
CA ALA A 80 2.29 -9.57 -0.61
C ALA A 80 0.92 -9.36 -1.28
N LYS A 81 -0.01 -10.34 -1.14
CA LYS A 81 -1.39 -10.22 -1.62
C LYS A 81 -2.14 -9.11 -0.91
N PHE A 82 -2.04 -9.05 0.41
CA PHE A 82 -2.63 -7.98 1.21
C PHE A 82 -2.14 -6.61 0.75
N PHE A 83 -0.82 -6.43 0.65
CA PHE A 83 -0.24 -5.18 0.19
C PHE A 83 -0.75 -4.82 -1.21
N ASN A 84 -0.65 -5.73 -2.18
CA ASN A 84 -1.11 -5.47 -3.54
C ASN A 84 -2.59 -5.09 -3.59
N HIS A 85 -3.44 -5.80 -2.84
CA HIS A 85 -4.87 -5.53 -2.78
C HIS A 85 -5.15 -4.15 -2.16
N LEU A 86 -4.57 -3.85 -0.99
CA LEU A 86 -4.75 -2.56 -0.32
C LEU A 86 -4.35 -1.39 -1.22
N ILE A 87 -3.18 -1.49 -1.85
CA ILE A 87 -2.65 -0.41 -2.69
C ILE A 87 -3.46 -0.25 -3.96
N SER A 88 -3.86 -1.36 -4.59
CA SER A 88 -4.74 -1.30 -5.76
C SER A 88 -6.06 -0.65 -5.40
N SER A 89 -6.67 -1.03 -4.27
CA SER A 89 -7.93 -0.44 -3.79
C SER A 89 -7.78 1.05 -3.48
N ILE A 90 -6.66 1.47 -2.89
CA ILE A 90 -6.41 2.90 -2.64
C ILE A 90 -6.28 3.67 -3.95
N LEU A 91 -5.52 3.17 -4.92
CA LEU A 91 -5.37 3.82 -6.22
C LEU A 91 -6.70 3.95 -6.94
N THR A 92 -7.45 2.85 -7.02
CA THR A 92 -8.70 2.81 -7.77
C THR A 92 -9.78 3.64 -7.11
N THR A 93 -9.80 3.77 -5.79
CA THR A 93 -10.84 4.55 -5.08
C THR A 93 -10.45 6.00 -4.86
N LEU A 94 -9.22 6.26 -4.40
CA LEU A 94 -8.77 7.58 -3.99
C LEU A 94 -8.32 8.44 -5.17
N ILE A 95 -7.65 7.83 -6.15
CA ILE A 95 -6.99 8.54 -7.26
C ILE A 95 -7.80 8.42 -8.56
N GLU A 96 -8.00 7.19 -9.04
CA GLU A 96 -8.51 6.94 -10.40
C GLU A 96 -10.03 7.06 -10.44
N GLY A 97 -10.74 6.37 -9.54
CA GLY A 97 -12.18 6.42 -9.38
C GLY A 97 -12.96 6.16 -10.67
N GLY A 98 -13.97 7.01 -10.89
CA GLY A 98 -14.85 6.96 -12.05
C GLY A 98 -14.60 8.12 -13.04
N PRO A 99 -15.58 8.43 -13.92
CA PRO A 99 -15.44 9.51 -14.92
C PRO A 99 -15.09 10.90 -14.35
N ASN A 100 -15.33 11.10 -13.06
CA ASN A 100 -15.03 12.33 -12.33
C ASN A 100 -13.77 12.26 -11.46
N GLY A 101 -12.97 11.20 -11.59
CA GLY A 101 -11.84 10.90 -10.72
C GLY A 101 -12.24 10.12 -9.46
N GLY A 102 -11.24 9.82 -8.62
CA GLY A 102 -11.43 9.23 -7.30
C GLY A 102 -11.97 10.21 -6.26
N VAL A 103 -11.90 9.81 -5.00
CA VAL A 103 -12.29 10.65 -3.85
C VAL A 103 -11.55 12.00 -3.84
N LEU A 104 -10.32 12.06 -4.36
CA LEU A 104 -9.56 13.31 -4.47
C LEU A 104 -9.94 14.16 -5.71
N GLY A 105 -10.96 13.74 -6.46
CA GLY A 105 -11.37 14.37 -7.72
C GLY A 105 -10.47 14.00 -8.90
N LYS A 106 -10.55 14.79 -9.98
CA LYS A 106 -9.77 14.54 -11.20
C LYS A 106 -8.28 14.83 -10.97
N ILE A 107 -7.47 13.78 -10.93
CA ILE A 107 -6.02 13.88 -10.81
C ILE A 107 -5.37 13.95 -12.20
N LYS A 108 -4.57 14.99 -12.45
CA LYS A 108 -3.81 15.16 -13.71
C LYS A 108 -2.58 14.26 -13.79
N ALA A 109 -1.90 14.09 -12.66
CA ALA A 109 -0.74 13.23 -12.54
C ALA A 109 -0.56 12.82 -11.07
N TYR A 110 -0.07 11.60 -10.84
CA TYR A 110 0.36 11.14 -9.52
C TYR A 110 1.70 10.40 -9.64
N PHE A 111 2.43 10.39 -8.54
CA PHE A 111 3.69 9.67 -8.40
C PHE A 111 3.71 9.00 -7.04
N GLY A 112 4.23 7.78 -6.99
CA GLY A 112 4.34 7.06 -5.73
C GLY A 112 5.48 6.05 -5.77
N THR A 113 6.03 5.76 -4.60
CA THR A 113 7.20 4.90 -4.43
C THR A 113 6.94 3.91 -3.32
N VAL A 114 7.28 2.65 -3.54
CA VAL A 114 7.17 1.64 -2.49
C VAL A 114 8.52 1.52 -1.80
N GLU A 115 8.56 1.73 -0.48
CA GLU A 115 9.73 1.47 0.35
C GLU A 115 9.58 0.11 1.05
N SER A 116 10.57 -0.77 0.90
CA SER A 116 10.65 -1.99 1.70
C SER A 116 11.40 -1.66 2.98
N GLN A 117 10.77 -1.82 4.15
CA GLN A 117 11.40 -1.50 5.45
C GLN A 117 12.48 -2.52 5.88
N GLY A 118 12.81 -3.51 5.04
CA GLY A 118 13.78 -4.55 5.39
C GLY A 118 13.32 -5.47 6.53
N ARG A 119 12.01 -5.43 6.86
CA ARG A 119 11.36 -6.22 7.93
C ARG A 119 10.16 -7.04 7.44
N GLY A 120 10.00 -7.19 6.12
CA GLY A 120 8.94 -7.99 5.50
C GLY A 120 7.70 -7.20 5.05
N SER A 121 7.39 -6.05 5.65
CA SER A 121 6.29 -5.18 5.23
C SER A 121 6.71 -4.14 4.18
N LEU A 122 5.81 -3.87 3.23
CA LEU A 122 5.96 -2.85 2.19
C LEU A 122 5.15 -1.59 2.60
N HIS A 123 5.74 -0.41 2.40
CA HIS A 123 5.17 0.90 2.72
C HIS A 123 5.12 1.78 1.48
N LEU A 124 4.24 2.79 1.47
CA LEU A 124 4.02 3.69 0.34
C LEU A 124 4.10 5.17 0.69
#